data_AF-A0A7T5RND2-F1
#
_entry.id   AF-A0A7T5RND2-F1
#
_cell.length_a   1.000
_cell.length_b   1.000
_cell.length_c   1.000
_cell.angle_alpha   90.00
_cell.angle_beta   90.00
_cell.angle_gamma   90.00
#
_symmetry.space_group_name_H-M   'P 1'
#
loop_
_entity.id
_entity.type
_entity.pdbx_description
1 polymer ?
#
loop_
_entity_poly.entity_id
_entity_poly.type
_entity_poly.pdbx_seq_one_letter_code
_entity_poly.pdbx_strand_id
1 'polypeptide(L)'
;MSIIILTLGILLSLFLYWRRLKEDYSSEIVFKSFFGMLLSGAIGSLIFKMISSRIGSVFYFNPNELWFWGAFLGFVVSCLWITRKLDLVFFEIFEAALVSFILIFGFVFFNYAVENHEAFSLIVFLFVLALVALFFFLDKKYKTFSWYKSGKVGFAGIFCSSLFFLARSVVAITVPNVISFVGRIDSLISVSIAFILFFIIYNLATKI
;
A
#
# COMPACT_ATOMS: atom_id res chain seq x y z
N MET A 1 -0.35 -5.26 20.49
CA MET A 1 -0.02 -5.66 19.12
C MET A 1 0.53 -7.08 19.13
N SER A 2 -0.21 -8.04 18.57
CA SER A 2 0.18 -9.44 18.53
C SER A 2 1.28 -9.63 17.51
N ILE A 3 2.48 -9.91 18.01
CA ILE A 3 3.67 -10.12 17.19
C ILE A 3 3.43 -11.25 16.17
N ILE A 4 2.72 -12.30 16.57
CA ILE A 4 2.44 -13.48 15.74
C ILE A 4 1.65 -13.10 14.48
N ILE A 5 0.59 -12.28 14.63
CA ILE A 5 -0.27 -11.88 13.50
C ILE A 5 0.51 -11.04 12.49
N LEU A 6 1.34 -10.11 12.99
CA LEU A 6 2.17 -9.27 12.12
C LEU A 6 3.27 -10.05 11.42
N THR A 7 3.95 -10.95 12.13
CA THR A 7 4.95 -11.83 11.54
C THR A 7 4.34 -12.67 10.43
N LEU A 8 3.14 -13.22 10.64
CA LEU A 8 2.40 -13.94 9.59
C LEU A 8 2.11 -13.03 8.39
N GLY A 9 1.63 -11.81 8.63
CA GLY A 9 1.38 -10.83 7.57
C GLY A 9 2.62 -10.49 6.76
N ILE A 10 3.76 -10.30 7.41
CA ILE A 10 5.06 -10.04 6.76
C ILE A 10 5.49 -11.26 5.93
N LEU A 11 5.40 -12.48 6.47
CA LEU A 11 5.78 -13.71 5.77
C LEU A 11 4.92 -13.95 4.52
N LEU A 12 3.60 -13.78 4.63
CA LEU A 12 2.69 -13.92 3.48
C LEU A 12 2.95 -12.85 2.43
N SER A 13 3.22 -11.61 2.86
CA SER A 13 3.54 -10.50 1.96
C SER A 13 4.87 -10.72 1.25
N LEU A 14 5.88 -11.22 1.97
CA LEU A 14 7.17 -11.60 1.40
C LEU A 14 7.00 -12.74 0.39
N PHE A 15 6.18 -13.74 0.70
CA PHE A 15 5.87 -14.83 -0.22
C PHE A 15 5.20 -14.32 -1.50
N LEU A 16 4.24 -13.40 -1.40
CA LEU A 16 3.60 -12.79 -2.58
C LEU A 16 4.60 -12.00 -3.43
N TYR A 17 5.44 -11.19 -2.78
CA TYR A 17 6.49 -10.41 -3.43
C TYR A 17 7.48 -11.32 -4.17
N TRP A 18 8.02 -12.32 -3.47
CA TRP A 18 8.94 -13.29 -4.04
C TRP A 18 8.33 -14.09 -5.18
N ARG A 19 7.10 -14.60 -5.00
CA ARG A 19 6.42 -15.39 -6.04
C ARG A 19 6.29 -14.63 -7.36
N ARG A 20 6.12 -13.31 -7.31
CA ARG A 20 5.96 -12.47 -8.50
C ARG A 20 7.27 -12.14 -9.19
N LEU A 21 8.37 -12.07 -8.45
CA LEU A 21 9.67 -11.59 -8.98
C LEU A 21 10.72 -12.70 -9.16
N LYS A 22 10.47 -13.91 -8.66
CA LYS A 22 11.45 -15.02 -8.67
C LYS A 22 11.88 -15.48 -10.07
N GLU A 23 11.09 -15.19 -11.09
CA GLU A 23 11.38 -15.62 -12.48
C GLU A 23 12.33 -14.62 -13.16
N ASP A 24 12.25 -13.34 -12.80
CA ASP A 24 12.98 -12.25 -13.45
C ASP A 24 14.21 -11.79 -12.65
N TYR A 25 14.23 -12.02 -11.33
CA TYR A 25 15.26 -11.50 -10.43
C TYR A 25 15.82 -12.57 -9.49
N SER A 26 17.11 -12.45 -9.15
CA SER A 26 17.74 -13.35 -8.17
C SER A 26 17.11 -13.18 -6.79
N SER A 27 17.03 -14.28 -6.02
CA SER A 27 16.48 -14.26 -4.66
C SER A 27 17.13 -13.18 -3.79
N GLU A 28 18.44 -12.96 -3.92
CA GLU A 28 19.14 -11.90 -3.17
C GLU A 28 18.56 -10.51 -3.45
N ILE A 29 18.35 -10.16 -4.73
CA ILE A 29 17.76 -8.88 -5.14
C ILE A 29 16.32 -8.75 -4.62
N VAL A 30 15.54 -9.82 -4.73
CA VAL A 30 14.15 -9.87 -4.26
C VAL A 30 14.08 -9.62 -2.74
N PHE A 31 14.86 -10.34 -1.93
CA PHE A 31 14.86 -10.14 -0.48
C PHE A 31 15.40 -8.77 -0.09
N LYS A 32 16.51 -8.33 -0.71
CA LYS A 32 17.12 -7.01 -0.45
C LYS A 32 16.17 -5.86 -0.75
N SER A 33 15.44 -5.94 -1.86
CA SER A 33 14.45 -4.92 -2.23
C SER A 33 13.26 -4.91 -1.28
N PHE A 34 12.69 -6.08 -0.96
CA PHE A 34 11.57 -6.19 -0.01
C PHE A 34 11.92 -5.65 1.37
N PHE A 35 13.02 -6.13 1.97
CA PHE A 35 13.42 -5.70 3.31
C PHE A 35 13.86 -4.23 3.34
N GLY A 36 14.49 -3.73 2.26
CA GLY A 36 14.82 -2.30 2.15
C GLY A 36 13.58 -1.40 2.12
N MET A 37 12.52 -1.81 1.42
CA MET A 37 11.23 -1.10 1.44
C MET A 37 10.53 -1.23 2.79
N LEU A 38 10.54 -2.42 3.39
CA LEU A 38 9.91 -2.68 4.69
C LEU A 38 10.55 -1.87 5.81
N LEU A 39 11.88 -1.87 5.87
CA LEU A 39 12.66 -1.12 6.85
C LEU A 39 12.42 0.38 6.68
N SER A 40 12.45 0.89 5.45
CA SER A 40 12.21 2.31 5.21
C SER A 40 10.78 2.74 5.57
N GLY A 41 9.78 1.90 5.28
CA GLY A 41 8.42 2.12 5.76
C GLY A 41 8.33 2.13 7.30
N ALA A 42 8.99 1.18 7.98
CA ALA A 42 9.03 1.15 9.44
C ALA A 42 9.72 2.40 10.03
N ILE A 43 10.84 2.83 9.45
CA ILE A 43 11.55 4.05 9.85
C ILE A 43 10.68 5.29 9.61
N GLY A 44 10.05 5.41 8.44
CA GLY A 44 9.17 6.53 8.12
C GLY A 44 7.98 6.61 9.06
N SER A 45 7.36 5.47 9.36
CA SER A 45 6.29 5.35 10.37
C SER A 45 6.73 5.86 11.75
N LEU A 46 7.94 5.46 12.19
CA LEU A 46 8.50 5.86 13.48
C LEU A 46 8.82 7.35 13.51
N ILE A 47 9.43 7.91 12.46
CA ILE A 47 9.71 9.35 12.33
C ILE A 47 8.41 10.15 12.44
N PHE A 48 7.36 9.76 11.70
CA PHE A 48 6.09 10.47 11.71
C PHE A 48 5.37 10.34 13.05
N LYS A 49 5.52 9.22 13.76
CA LYS A 49 5.03 9.06 15.13
C LYS A 49 5.79 9.93 16.14
N MET A 50 7.08 10.17 15.93
CA MET A 50 7.86 11.12 16.75
C MET A 50 7.51 12.58 16.46
N ILE A 51 7.17 12.89 15.21
CA ILE A 51 6.72 14.22 14.82
C ILE A 51 5.31 14.47 15.37
N SER A 52 4.41 13.49 15.30
CA SER A 52 3.03 13.64 15.74
C SER A 52 2.89 13.98 17.22
N SER A 53 3.76 13.44 18.07
CA SER A 53 3.76 13.75 19.51
C SER A 53 4.10 15.21 19.84
N ARG A 54 4.61 15.97 18.85
CA ARG A 54 4.94 17.39 19.00
C ARG A 54 3.90 18.32 18.39
N ILE A 55 2.89 17.80 17.71
CA ILE A 55 1.87 18.58 17.01
C ILE A 55 0.56 18.51 17.80
N GLY A 56 -0.05 19.66 18.10
CA GLY A 56 -1.37 19.73 18.73
C GLY A 56 -2.47 19.22 17.80
N SER A 57 -3.50 18.59 18.36
CA SER A 57 -4.69 18.19 17.60
C SER A 57 -5.58 19.40 17.31
N VAL A 58 -6.18 19.42 16.11
CA VAL A 58 -7.18 20.40 15.68
C VAL A 58 -8.44 19.64 15.26
N PHE A 59 -9.61 20.27 15.26
CA PHE A 59 -10.90 19.61 15.01
C PHE A 59 -10.93 18.68 13.77
N TYR A 60 -10.23 19.03 12.68
CA TYR A 60 -10.17 18.22 11.45
C TYR A 60 -8.91 17.35 11.31
N PHE A 61 -7.98 17.44 12.27
CA PHE A 61 -6.64 16.88 12.18
C PHE A 61 -6.21 16.21 13.50
N ASN A 62 -6.07 14.89 13.47
CA ASN A 62 -5.55 14.09 14.57
C ASN A 62 -4.15 13.55 14.22
N PRO A 63 -3.06 14.22 14.64
CA PRO A 63 -1.71 13.84 14.23
C PRO A 63 -1.27 12.46 14.72
N ASN A 64 -1.93 11.88 15.72
CA ASN A 64 -1.52 10.60 16.33
C ASN A 64 -1.40 9.45 15.31
N GLU A 65 -2.21 9.50 14.24
CA GLU A 65 -2.23 8.46 13.20
C GLU A 65 -1.40 8.78 11.95
N LEU A 66 -0.47 9.74 12.04
CA LEU A 66 0.48 10.07 10.97
C LEU A 66 1.41 8.92 10.58
N TRP A 67 1.50 7.87 11.39
CA TRP A 67 2.37 6.71 11.17
C TRP A 67 2.12 6.04 9.80
N PHE A 68 0.86 6.00 9.34
CA PHE A 68 0.52 5.43 8.03
C PHE A 68 1.18 6.22 6.89
N TRP A 69 1.07 7.54 6.92
CA TRP A 69 1.66 8.40 5.90
C TRP A 69 3.19 8.38 5.93
N GLY A 70 3.78 8.30 7.13
CA GLY A 70 5.21 8.07 7.28
C GLY A 70 5.65 6.74 6.65
N ALA A 71 4.89 5.67 6.89
CA ALA A 71 5.16 4.36 6.29
C ALA A 71 5.05 4.39 4.76
N PHE A 72 4.00 5.00 4.25
CA PHE A 72 3.76 5.15 2.82
C PHE A 72 4.85 5.99 2.14
N LEU A 73 5.26 7.11 2.74
CA LEU A 73 6.35 7.94 2.22
C LEU A 73 7.69 7.19 2.21
N GLY A 74 8.04 6.52 3.32
CA GLY A 74 9.24 5.69 3.40
C GLY A 74 9.24 4.58 2.36
N PHE A 75 8.11 3.91 2.18
CA PHE A 75 7.90 2.93 1.13
C PHE A 75 8.16 3.49 -0.28
N VAL A 76 7.52 4.61 -0.64
CA VAL A 76 7.65 5.22 -1.98
C VAL A 76 9.08 5.67 -2.25
N VAL A 77 9.72 6.35 -1.30
CA VAL A 77 11.11 6.82 -1.44
C VAL A 77 12.07 5.64 -1.60
N SER A 78 11.90 4.60 -0.77
CA SER A 78 12.73 3.40 -0.84
C SER A 78 12.51 2.63 -2.15
N CYS A 79 11.26 2.49 -2.61
CA CYS A 79 10.95 1.87 -3.89
C CYS A 79 11.70 2.58 -5.03
N LEU A 80 11.61 3.92 -5.12
CA LEU A 80 12.29 4.71 -6.15
C LEU A 80 13.81 4.61 -6.06
N TRP A 81 14.37 4.62 -4.85
CA TRP A 81 15.81 4.51 -4.63
C TRP A 81 16.34 3.12 -4.98
N ILE A 82 15.68 2.06 -4.52
CA ILE A 82 16.06 0.66 -4.74
C ILE A 82 15.98 0.31 -6.22
N THR A 83 14.90 0.71 -6.91
CA THR A 83 14.77 0.44 -8.35
C THR A 83 15.89 1.07 -9.16
N ARG A 84 16.35 2.27 -8.77
CA ARG A 84 17.49 2.93 -9.44
C ARG A 84 18.83 2.33 -9.03
N LYS A 85 18.99 1.96 -7.77
CA LYS A 85 20.26 1.43 -7.24
C LYS A 85 20.58 0.02 -7.73
N LEU A 86 19.53 -0.77 -8.00
CA LEU A 86 19.64 -2.17 -8.41
C LEU A 86 19.25 -2.37 -9.89
N ASP A 87 19.10 -1.30 -10.66
CA ASP A 87 18.72 -1.31 -12.09
C ASP A 87 17.48 -2.18 -12.39
N LEU A 88 16.45 -2.06 -11.56
CA LEU A 88 15.21 -2.85 -11.65
C LEU A 88 14.14 -2.10 -12.45
N VAL A 89 13.26 -2.83 -13.11
CA VAL A 89 12.11 -2.25 -13.81
C VAL A 89 11.10 -1.73 -12.79
N PHE A 90 10.97 -0.39 -12.71
CA PHE A 90 10.16 0.26 -11.67
C PHE A 90 8.74 -0.29 -11.56
N PHE A 91 8.02 -0.48 -12.68
CA PHE A 91 6.63 -0.93 -12.66
C PHE A 91 6.47 -2.37 -12.16
N GLU A 92 7.42 -3.26 -12.43
CA GLU A 92 7.39 -4.65 -11.93
C GLU A 92 7.58 -4.67 -10.40
N ILE A 93 8.59 -3.95 -9.91
CA ILE A 93 8.88 -3.84 -8.49
C ILE A 93 7.74 -3.14 -7.75
N PHE A 94 7.27 -2.02 -8.27
CA PHE A 94 6.19 -1.24 -7.66
C PHE A 94 4.90 -2.05 -7.56
N GLU A 95 4.53 -2.78 -8.62
CA GLU A 95 3.34 -3.62 -8.63
C GLU A 95 3.44 -4.80 -7.64
N ALA A 96 4.59 -5.49 -7.62
CA ALA A 96 4.85 -6.56 -6.66
C ALA A 96 4.81 -6.04 -5.22
N ALA A 97 5.40 -4.87 -5.00
CA ALA A 97 5.46 -4.26 -3.69
C ALA A 97 4.07 -3.81 -3.23
N LEU A 98 3.29 -3.14 -4.07
CA LEU A 98 1.96 -2.64 -3.68
C LEU A 98 1.03 -3.75 -3.19
N VAL A 99 0.88 -4.85 -3.92
CA VAL A 99 0.02 -5.97 -3.47
C VAL A 99 0.51 -6.56 -2.15
N SER A 100 1.83 -6.63 -1.96
CA SER A 100 2.46 -7.19 -0.78
C SER A 100 2.28 -6.26 0.44
N PHE A 101 2.52 -4.96 0.29
CA PHE A 101 2.37 -3.99 1.38
C PHE A 101 0.91 -3.71 1.72
N ILE A 102 -0.01 -3.77 0.74
CA ILE A 102 -1.46 -3.76 1.01
C ILE A 102 -1.82 -4.94 1.91
N LEU A 103 -1.25 -6.13 1.68
CA LEU A 103 -1.49 -7.29 2.55
C LEU A 103 -0.95 -7.07 3.97
N ILE A 104 0.28 -6.56 4.14
CA ILE A 104 0.82 -6.18 5.46
C ILE A 104 -0.16 -5.25 6.18
N PHE A 105 -0.65 -4.23 5.47
CA PHE A 105 -1.58 -3.26 6.03
C PHE A 105 -2.91 -3.90 6.44
N GLY A 106 -3.42 -4.86 5.67
CA GLY A 106 -4.56 -5.70 6.06
C GLY A 106 -4.32 -6.43 7.38
N PHE A 107 -3.14 -7.02 7.57
CA PHE A 107 -2.80 -7.69 8.82
C PHE A 107 -2.68 -6.74 10.03
N VAL A 108 -2.34 -5.47 9.81
CA VAL A 108 -2.40 -4.45 10.87
C VAL A 108 -3.85 -4.25 11.32
N PHE A 109 -4.80 -4.14 10.39
CA PHE A 109 -6.23 -4.05 10.72
C PHE A 109 -6.77 -5.31 11.35
N PHE A 110 -6.38 -6.49 10.86
CA PHE A 110 -6.78 -7.76 11.46
C PHE A 110 -6.29 -7.88 12.90
N ASN A 111 -5.03 -7.53 13.15
CA ASN A 111 -4.50 -7.47 14.51
C ASN A 111 -5.29 -6.49 15.38
N TYR A 112 -5.58 -5.30 14.88
CA TYR A 112 -6.36 -4.30 15.64
C TYR A 112 -7.77 -4.79 15.96
N ALA A 113 -8.44 -5.44 15.00
CA ALA A 113 -9.77 -6.00 15.18
C ALA A 113 -9.80 -7.09 16.27
N VAL A 114 -8.78 -7.96 16.30
CA VAL A 114 -8.67 -9.02 17.31
C VAL A 114 -8.38 -8.44 18.70
N GLU A 115 -7.47 -7.46 18.80
CA GLU A 115 -7.05 -6.91 20.08
C GLU A 115 -8.08 -5.99 20.73
N ASN A 116 -8.83 -5.23 19.92
CA ASN A 116 -9.76 -4.22 20.40
C ASN A 116 -11.23 -4.62 20.20
N HIS A 117 -11.48 -5.84 19.69
CA HIS A 117 -12.83 -6.33 19.35
C HIS A 117 -13.60 -5.39 18.40
N GLU A 118 -12.89 -4.72 17.48
CA GLU A 118 -13.48 -3.72 16.60
C GLU A 118 -13.91 -4.34 15.25
N ALA A 119 -15.22 -4.46 15.04
CA ALA A 119 -15.80 -5.04 13.83
C ALA A 119 -15.43 -4.26 12.55
N PHE A 120 -15.29 -2.92 12.65
CA PHE A 120 -14.97 -2.09 11.49
C PHE A 120 -13.58 -2.42 10.92
N SER A 121 -12.59 -2.60 11.78
CA SER A 121 -11.24 -3.04 11.36
C SER A 121 -11.25 -4.42 10.69
N LEU A 122 -12.13 -5.33 11.11
CA LEU A 122 -12.29 -6.63 10.43
C LEU A 122 -12.85 -6.45 9.01
N ILE A 123 -13.82 -5.54 8.82
CA ILE A 123 -14.37 -5.21 7.50
C ILE A 123 -13.27 -4.64 6.59
N VAL A 124 -12.43 -3.75 7.11
CA VAL A 124 -11.29 -3.20 6.36
C VAL A 124 -10.29 -4.29 5.96
N PHE A 125 -10.00 -5.25 6.86
CA PHE A 125 -9.17 -6.41 6.52
C PHE A 125 -9.77 -7.26 5.39
N LEU A 126 -11.07 -7.55 5.45
CA LEU A 126 -11.77 -8.31 4.40
C LEU A 126 -11.76 -7.55 3.06
N PHE A 127 -11.94 -6.23 3.09
CA PHE A 127 -11.81 -5.38 1.92
C PHE A 127 -10.39 -5.44 1.31
N VAL A 128 -9.35 -5.42 2.15
CA VAL A 128 -7.96 -5.60 1.70
C VAL A 128 -7.76 -6.97 1.05
N LEU A 129 -8.30 -8.05 1.60
CA LEU A 129 -8.25 -9.37 0.96
C LEU A 129 -8.98 -9.39 -0.39
N ALA A 130 -10.12 -8.71 -0.49
CA ALA A 130 -10.84 -8.57 -1.75
C ALA A 130 -10.02 -7.80 -2.80
N LEU A 131 -9.27 -6.77 -2.39
CA LEU A 131 -8.34 -6.07 -3.28
C LEU A 131 -7.17 -6.95 -3.74
N VAL A 132 -6.62 -7.78 -2.85
CA VAL A 132 -5.56 -8.75 -3.23
C VAL A 132 -6.11 -9.80 -4.20
N ALA A 133 -7.34 -10.28 -4.02
CA ALA A 133 -7.99 -11.18 -4.96
C ALA A 133 -8.24 -10.49 -6.32
N LEU A 134 -8.75 -9.25 -6.29
CA LEU A 134 -8.96 -8.42 -7.49
C LEU A 134 -7.65 -8.19 -8.24
N PHE A 135 -6.56 -7.94 -7.52
CA PHE A 135 -5.24 -7.80 -8.12
C PHE A 135 -4.87 -9.03 -8.96
N PHE A 136 -4.97 -10.24 -8.42
CA PHE A 136 -4.66 -11.46 -9.18
C PHE A 136 -5.61 -11.72 -10.34
N PHE A 137 -6.87 -11.29 -10.23
CA PHE A 137 -7.82 -11.35 -11.33
C PHE A 137 -7.41 -10.40 -12.47
N LEU A 138 -7.10 -9.14 -12.14
CA LEU A 138 -6.69 -8.12 -13.11
C LEU A 138 -5.34 -8.46 -13.73
N ASP A 139 -4.38 -8.94 -12.96
CA ASP A 139 -3.05 -9.34 -13.44
C ASP A 139 -3.11 -10.39 -14.56
N LYS A 140 -4.11 -11.29 -14.50
CA LYS A 140 -4.35 -12.29 -15.54
C LYS A 140 -5.08 -11.76 -16.77
N LYS A 141 -5.77 -10.62 -16.66
CA LYS A 141 -6.75 -10.15 -17.67
C LYS A 141 -6.45 -8.77 -18.24
N TYR A 142 -5.56 -7.97 -17.66
CA TYR A 142 -5.40 -6.56 -18.02
C TYR A 142 -5.03 -6.34 -19.49
N LYS A 143 -4.29 -7.27 -20.09
CA LYS A 143 -3.92 -7.22 -21.51
C LYS A 143 -5.11 -7.38 -22.47
N THR A 144 -6.25 -7.86 -21.99
CA THR A 144 -7.48 -8.05 -22.79
C THR A 144 -8.37 -6.82 -22.82
N PHE A 145 -8.09 -5.80 -22.01
CA PHE A 145 -8.93 -4.61 -21.94
C PHE A 145 -8.72 -3.72 -23.16
N SER A 146 -9.80 -3.48 -23.91
CA SER A 146 -9.79 -2.70 -25.16
C SER A 146 -9.26 -1.27 -25.01
N TRP A 147 -9.44 -0.67 -23.84
CA TRP A 147 -8.98 0.68 -23.51
C TRP A 147 -7.52 0.74 -23.02
N TYR A 148 -6.94 -0.40 -22.62
CA TYR A 148 -5.57 -0.50 -22.12
C TYR A 148 -4.63 -1.07 -23.19
N LYS A 149 -4.33 -0.24 -24.20
CA LYS A 149 -3.62 -0.68 -25.42
C LYS A 149 -2.16 -1.04 -25.19
N SER A 150 -1.51 -0.41 -24.21
CA SER A 150 -0.06 -0.54 -24.01
C SER A 150 0.38 -1.94 -23.58
N GLY A 151 -0.48 -2.67 -22.87
CA GLY A 151 -0.15 -4.02 -22.37
C GLY A 151 1.03 -4.08 -21.39
N LYS A 152 1.56 -2.91 -20.96
CA LYS A 152 2.69 -2.78 -20.03
C LYS A 152 2.31 -3.25 -18.63
N VAL A 153 3.30 -3.78 -17.91
CA VAL A 153 3.19 -4.19 -16.50
C VAL A 153 2.90 -2.97 -15.61
N GLY A 154 2.21 -3.17 -14.48
CA GLY A 154 1.86 -2.11 -13.53
C GLY A 154 0.36 -1.83 -13.42
N PHE A 155 -0.46 -2.28 -14.37
CA PHE A 155 -1.89 -2.00 -14.39
C PHE A 155 -2.61 -2.45 -13.11
N ALA A 156 -2.44 -3.72 -12.71
CA ALA A 156 -3.26 -4.29 -11.64
C ALA A 156 -2.90 -3.68 -10.28
N GLY A 157 -1.60 -3.50 -10.02
CA GLY A 157 -1.11 -2.85 -8.79
C GLY A 157 -1.57 -1.40 -8.66
N ILE A 158 -1.38 -0.60 -9.71
CA ILE A 158 -1.78 0.82 -9.67
C ILE A 158 -3.30 0.92 -9.52
N PHE A 159 -4.08 0.11 -10.24
CA PHE A 159 -5.54 0.12 -10.15
C PHE A 159 -6.05 -0.26 -8.75
N CYS A 160 -5.54 -1.34 -8.17
CA CYS A 160 -5.92 -1.75 -6.81
C CYS A 160 -5.51 -0.71 -5.76
N SER A 161 -4.39 -0.03 -5.98
CA SER A 161 -3.92 1.04 -5.09
C SER A 161 -4.79 2.30 -5.22
N SER A 162 -5.22 2.65 -6.44
CA SER A 162 -6.21 3.72 -6.66
C SER A 162 -7.51 3.42 -5.92
N LEU A 163 -8.02 2.18 -6.04
CA LEU A 163 -9.24 1.77 -5.34
C LEU A 163 -9.07 1.78 -3.81
N PHE A 164 -7.92 1.33 -3.32
CA PHE A 164 -7.59 1.38 -1.90
C PHE A 164 -7.62 2.82 -1.36
N PHE A 165 -6.93 3.76 -2.01
CA PHE A 165 -6.92 5.16 -1.57
C PHE A 165 -8.28 5.85 -1.79
N LEU A 166 -9.02 5.50 -2.83
CA LEU A 166 -10.38 6.00 -3.03
C LEU A 166 -11.32 5.53 -1.93
N ALA A 167 -11.30 4.24 -1.59
CA ALA A 167 -12.09 3.70 -0.48
C ALA A 167 -11.68 4.34 0.85
N ARG A 168 -10.38 4.50 1.08
CA ARG A 168 -9.84 5.20 2.24
C ARG A 168 -10.38 6.64 2.36
N SER A 169 -10.46 7.37 1.24
CA SER A 169 -11.04 8.71 1.19
C SER A 169 -12.50 8.73 1.63
N VAL A 170 -13.31 7.82 1.09
CA VAL A 170 -14.73 7.68 1.47
C VAL A 170 -14.88 7.38 2.96
N VAL A 171 -14.10 6.41 3.48
CA VAL A 171 -14.16 6.05 4.90
C VAL A 171 -13.72 7.21 5.78
N ALA A 172 -12.73 8.01 5.38
CA ALA A 172 -12.26 9.14 6.17
C ALA A 172 -13.31 10.25 6.36
N ILE A 173 -14.28 10.34 5.44
CA ILE A 173 -15.43 11.26 5.57
C ILE A 173 -16.44 10.70 6.58
N THR A 174 -16.76 9.41 6.50
CA THR A 174 -17.84 8.79 7.28
C THR A 174 -17.41 8.35 8.68
N VAL A 175 -16.17 7.88 8.82
CA VAL A 175 -15.59 7.31 10.05
C VAL A 175 -14.15 7.85 10.20
N PRO A 176 -13.98 9.10 10.69
CA PRO A 176 -12.66 9.74 10.75
C PRO A 176 -11.72 9.17 11.84
N ASN A 177 -12.24 8.35 12.76
CA ASN A 177 -11.51 7.83 13.94
C ASN A 177 -10.95 6.42 13.73
N VAL A 178 -10.53 6.07 12.52
CA VAL A 178 -9.89 4.79 12.22
C VAL A 178 -8.40 4.87 12.56
N ILE A 179 -7.78 3.78 13.06
CA ILE A 179 -6.36 3.70 13.49
C ILE A 179 -5.32 4.23 12.49
N SER A 180 -5.65 4.39 11.21
CA SER A 180 -4.67 4.91 10.24
C SER A 180 -4.96 6.34 9.80
N PHE A 181 -6.03 6.99 10.29
CA PHE A 181 -6.55 8.24 9.75
C PHE A 181 -6.16 9.43 10.59
N VAL A 182 -5.64 10.46 9.92
CA VAL A 182 -5.27 11.73 10.54
C VAL A 182 -6.48 12.66 10.73
N GLY A 183 -7.70 12.12 10.79
CA GLY A 183 -8.95 12.86 10.73
C GLY A 183 -9.47 13.06 9.30
N ARG A 184 -10.39 14.01 9.11
CA ARG A 184 -11.09 14.23 7.81
C ARG A 184 -10.16 14.71 6.69
N ILE A 185 -9.02 15.33 7.02
CA ILE A 185 -8.03 15.74 6.02
C ILE A 185 -7.47 14.54 5.23
N ASP A 186 -7.50 13.36 5.83
CA ASP A 186 -7.07 12.11 5.20
C ASP A 186 -7.86 11.81 3.91
N SER A 187 -9.11 12.29 3.84
CA SER A 187 -9.93 12.22 2.63
C SER A 187 -9.30 12.97 1.46
N LEU A 188 -8.81 14.19 1.70
CA LEU A 188 -8.22 15.04 0.66
C LEU A 188 -6.89 14.47 0.18
N ILE A 189 -6.05 13.98 1.10
CA ILE A 189 -4.76 13.39 0.74
C ILE A 189 -4.99 12.08 -0.04
N SER A 190 -5.90 11.23 0.44
CA SER A 190 -6.18 9.94 -0.20
C SER A 190 -6.81 10.10 -1.59
N VAL A 191 -7.77 11.02 -1.78
CA VAL A 191 -8.34 11.25 -3.12
C VAL A 191 -7.32 11.83 -4.09
N SER A 192 -6.41 12.69 -3.61
CA SER A 192 -5.34 13.26 -4.44
C SER A 192 -4.39 12.17 -4.93
N ILE A 193 -4.01 11.24 -4.06
CA ILE A 193 -3.17 10.08 -4.43
C ILE A 193 -3.91 9.15 -5.38
N ALA A 194 -5.18 8.83 -5.11
CA ALA A 194 -5.99 8.02 -6.01
C ALA A 194 -6.08 8.64 -7.41
N PHE A 195 -6.28 9.96 -7.50
CA PHE A 195 -6.30 10.70 -8.77
C PHE A 195 -4.96 10.59 -9.51
N ILE A 196 -3.83 10.80 -8.81
CA ILE A 196 -2.49 10.65 -9.41
C ILE A 196 -2.29 9.23 -9.94
N LEU A 197 -2.68 8.21 -9.18
CA LEU A 197 -2.54 6.81 -9.60
C LEU A 197 -3.42 6.50 -10.82
N PHE A 198 -4.68 6.96 -10.87
CA PHE A 198 -5.52 6.85 -12.07
C PHE A 198 -4.93 7.58 -13.27
N PHE A 199 -4.34 8.76 -13.06
CA PHE A 199 -3.67 9.50 -14.12
C PHE A 199 -2.43 8.75 -14.64
N ILE A 200 -1.67 8.07 -13.77
CA ILE A 200 -0.59 7.19 -14.19
C ILE A 200 -1.12 6.04 -15.05
N ILE A 201 -2.23 5.39 -14.67
CA ILE A 201 -2.87 4.35 -15.50
C ILE A 201 -3.26 4.89 -16.87
N TYR A 202 -3.86 6.09 -16.93
CA TYR A 202 -4.23 6.73 -18.19
C TYR A 202 -3.02 6.96 -19.10
N ASN A 203 -1.91 7.46 -18.54
CA ASN A 203 -0.66 7.65 -19.28
C ASN A 203 -0.03 6.32 -19.72
N LEU A 204 -0.13 5.29 -18.88
CA LEU A 204 0.35 3.95 -19.18
C LEU A 204 -0.47 3.34 -20.33
N ALA A 205 -1.79 3.55 -20.35
CA ALA A 205 -2.70 3.05 -21.37
C ALA A 205 -2.45 3.65 -22.76
N THR A 206 -2.07 4.94 -22.81
CA THR A 206 -1.91 5.72 -24.05
C THR A 206 -0.51 5.67 -24.65
N LYS A 207 0.53 5.39 -23.86
CA LYS A 207 1.90 5.23 -24.35
C LYS A 207 2.05 3.93 -25.16
N ILE A 208 1.89 4.05 -26.48
CA ILE A 208 2.33 3.08 -27.49
C ILE A 208 3.81 3.35 -27.75
#